data_AF-A0A2N1KM94-F1
#
_entry.id   AF-A0A2N1KM94-F1
#
_cell.length_a   1.000
_cell.length_b   1.000
_cell.length_c   1.000
_cell.angle_alpha   90.00
_cell.angle_beta   90.00
_cell.angle_gamma   90.00
#
_symmetry.space_group_name_H-M   'P 1'
#
loop_
_entity.id
_entity.type
_entity.pdbx_description
1 polymer ?
#
loop_
_entity_poly.entity_id
_entity_poly.type
_entity_poly.pdbx_seq_one_letter_code
_entity_poly.pdbx_strand_id
1 'polypeptide(L)'
;MKLKTLLTAGICIASLHTFAQDAKSLLDEGLKKAQAGQVSQAITLFNQSIAAKDDYPVRQSRGMAYSLLRQYENAVEDFTKAISFKADAKKSMVGRGVAARS
;
A
#
# COMPACT_ATOMS: atom_id res chain seq x y z
N MET A 1 29.96 17.91 -26.04
CA MET A 1 29.21 16.65 -25.86
C MET A 1 28.73 16.45 -24.40
N LYS A 2 27.97 17.38 -23.81
CA LYS A 2 27.45 17.25 -22.41
C LYS A 2 26.10 17.97 -22.15
N LEU A 3 25.24 18.12 -23.17
CA LEU A 3 23.91 18.74 -22.97
C LEU A 3 22.74 17.75 -23.13
N LYS A 4 22.97 16.59 -23.75
CA LYS A 4 21.92 15.57 -23.96
C LYS A 4 21.66 14.68 -22.73
N THR A 5 22.58 14.63 -21.78
CA THR A 5 22.46 13.78 -20.57
C THR A 5 21.57 14.37 -19.46
N LEU A 6 21.28 15.68 -19.48
CA LEU A 6 20.41 16.33 -18.49
C LEU A 6 18.91 16.21 -18.84
N LEU A 7 18.56 16.13 -20.13
CA LEU A 7 17.17 15.99 -20.58
C LEU A 7 16.61 14.58 -20.34
N THR A 8 17.43 13.53 -20.44
CA THR A 8 17.00 12.16 -20.18
C THR A 8 16.75 11.89 -18.69
N ALA A 9 17.44 12.60 -17.79
CA ALA A 9 17.19 12.50 -16.35
C ALA A 9 15.85 13.16 -15.96
N GLY A 10 15.50 14.31 -16.54
CA GLY A 10 14.24 15.01 -16.22
C GLY A 10 12.96 14.24 -16.60
N ILE A 11 12.99 13.51 -17.72
CA ILE A 11 11.83 12.74 -18.21
C ILE A 11 11.60 11.47 -17.35
N CYS A 12 12.67 10.80 -16.90
CA CYS A 12 12.53 9.62 -16.05
C CYS A 12 12.04 9.95 -14.63
N ILE A 13 12.42 11.11 -14.07
CA ILE A 13 11.97 11.52 -12.74
C ILE A 13 10.49 11.94 -12.78
N ALA A 14 10.04 12.58 -13.86
CA ALA A 14 8.64 12.99 -14.02
C ALA A 14 7.69 11.78 -14.06
N SER A 15 8.05 10.73 -14.80
CA SER A 15 7.26 9.48 -14.86
C SER A 15 7.20 8.76 -13.52
N LEU A 16 8.30 8.75 -12.74
CA LEU A 16 8.31 8.19 -11.39
C LEU A 16 7.46 9.00 -10.41
N HIS A 17 7.40 10.32 -10.59
CA HIS A 17 6.60 11.20 -9.74
C HIS A 17 5.10 11.01 -9.96
N THR A 18 4.66 10.85 -11.21
CA THR A 18 3.24 10.62 -11.53
C THR A 18 2.74 9.30 -10.97
N PHE A 19 3.47 8.18 -11.15
CA PHE A 19 3.05 6.89 -10.60
C PHE A 19 3.01 6.86 -9.07
N ALA A 20 4.00 7.46 -8.40
CA ALA A 20 4.02 7.52 -6.94
C ALA A 20 2.94 8.44 -6.36
N GLN A 21 2.61 9.53 -7.05
CA GLN A 21 1.55 10.45 -6.67
C GLN A 21 0.17 9.81 -6.84
N ASP A 22 -0.03 9.06 -7.92
CA ASP A 22 -1.25 8.28 -8.16
C ASP A 22 -1.44 7.20 -7.09
N ALA A 23 -0.38 6.45 -6.76
CA ALA A 23 -0.44 5.43 -5.72
C ALA A 23 -0.84 6.00 -4.35
N LYS A 24 -0.29 7.17 -3.99
CA LYS A 24 -0.62 7.85 -2.72
C LYS A 24 -2.07 8.34 -2.72
N SER A 25 -2.54 8.92 -3.82
CA SER A 25 -3.93 9.38 -3.94
C SER A 25 -4.92 8.22 -3.76
N LEU A 26 -4.64 7.08 -4.40
CA LEU A 26 -5.45 5.86 -4.27
C LEU A 26 -5.44 5.32 -2.84
N LEU A 27 -4.30 5.36 -2.15
CA LEU A 27 -4.20 4.99 -0.73
C LEU A 27 -5.07 5.91 0.15
N ASP A 28 -4.95 7.23 -0.04
CA ASP A 28 -5.69 8.22 0.74
C ASP A 28 -7.21 8.08 0.53
N GLU A 29 -7.66 7.81 -0.70
CA GLU A 29 -9.06 7.52 -0.99
C GLU A 29 -9.52 6.20 -0.36
N GLY A 30 -8.71 5.14 -0.47
CA GLY A 30 -9.00 3.85 0.15
C GLY A 30 -9.16 3.97 1.67
N LEU A 31 -8.31 4.78 2.33
CA LEU A 31 -8.42 5.05 3.76
C LEU A 31 -9.73 5.77 4.10
N LYS A 32 -10.15 6.77 3.31
CA LYS A 32 -11.46 7.45 3.51
C LYS A 32 -12.62 6.47 3.38
N LYS A 33 -12.57 5.57 2.39
CA LYS A 33 -13.58 4.52 2.19
C LYS A 33 -13.63 3.54 3.35
N ALA A 34 -12.46 3.12 3.85
CA ALA A 34 -12.37 2.25 5.03
C ALA A 34 -12.96 2.93 6.28
N GLN A 35 -12.66 4.21 6.50
CA GLN A 35 -13.23 5.01 7.59
C GLN A 35 -14.76 5.15 7.47
N ALA A 36 -15.29 5.21 6.26
CA ALA A 36 -16.72 5.23 5.98
C ALA A 36 -17.40 3.84 6.08
N GLY A 37 -16.66 2.79 6.49
CA GLY A 37 -17.17 1.41 6.55
C GLY A 37 -17.31 0.72 5.20
N GLN A 38 -16.91 1.38 4.10
CA GLN A 38 -16.94 0.84 2.73
C GLN A 38 -15.70 -0.03 2.47
N VAL A 39 -15.48 -1.03 3.33
CA VAL A 39 -14.22 -1.80 3.41
C VAL A 39 -13.89 -2.51 2.10
N SER A 40 -14.87 -3.08 1.40
CA SER A 40 -14.62 -3.73 0.10
C SER A 40 -14.16 -2.74 -0.98
N GLN A 41 -14.72 -1.53 -1.02
CA GLN A 41 -14.26 -0.49 -1.95
C GLN A 41 -12.86 -0.01 -1.59
N ALA A 42 -12.55 0.09 -0.29
CA ALA A 42 -11.20 0.41 0.17
C ALA A 42 -10.17 -0.62 -0.31
N ILE A 43 -10.48 -1.92 -0.24
CA ILE A 43 -9.61 -2.98 -0.76
C ILE A 43 -9.37 -2.83 -2.26
N THR A 44 -10.39 -2.50 -3.06
CA THR A 44 -10.22 -2.23 -4.49
C THR A 44 -9.24 -1.09 -4.74
N LEU A 45 -9.36 0.03 -4.00
CA LEU A 45 -8.44 1.17 -4.11
C LEU A 45 -7.03 0.81 -3.65
N PHE A 46 -6.88 0.01 -2.59
CA PHE A 46 -5.58 -0.48 -2.16
C PHE A 46 -4.93 -1.41 -3.20
N ASN A 47 -5.71 -2.26 -3.89
CA ASN A 47 -5.20 -3.08 -4.99
C ASN A 47 -4.64 -2.22 -6.12
N GLN A 48 -5.36 -1.15 -6.49
CA GLN A 48 -4.91 -0.20 -7.51
C GLN A 48 -3.65 0.55 -7.04
N SER A 49 -3.62 0.98 -5.78
CA SER A 49 -2.45 1.64 -5.18
C SER A 49 -1.22 0.73 -5.19
N ILE A 50 -1.36 -0.55 -4.85
CA ILE A 50 -0.28 -1.56 -4.93
C ILE A 50 0.19 -1.77 -6.37
N ALA A 51 -0.73 -1.81 -7.34
CA ALA A 51 -0.37 -1.94 -8.75
C ALA A 51 0.44 -0.74 -9.27
N ALA A 52 0.15 0.47 -8.76
CA ALA A 52 0.92 1.67 -9.07
C ALA A 52 2.25 1.71 -8.30
N LYS A 53 2.25 1.37 -7.02
CA LYS A 53 3.42 1.27 -6.15
C LYS A 53 3.14 0.39 -4.93
N ASP A 54 3.82 -0.76 -4.87
CA ASP A 54 3.78 -1.62 -3.69
C ASP A 54 4.71 -1.08 -2.59
N ASP A 55 4.14 -0.63 -1.47
CA ASP A 55 4.91 -0.17 -0.33
C ASP A 55 4.26 -0.46 1.04
N TYR A 56 4.97 -0.12 2.11
CA TYR A 56 4.57 -0.42 3.49
C TYR A 56 3.16 0.12 3.85
N PRO A 57 2.83 1.41 3.63
CA PRO A 57 1.54 1.96 4.01
C PRO A 57 0.33 1.25 3.38
N VAL A 58 0.41 0.91 2.09
CA VAL A 58 -0.73 0.28 1.41
C VAL A 58 -0.92 -1.17 1.82
N ARG A 59 0.16 -1.94 1.97
CA ARG A 59 0.09 -3.33 2.50
C ARG A 59 -0.48 -3.36 3.91
N GLN A 60 -0.02 -2.46 4.79
CA GLN A 60 -0.57 -2.36 6.14
C GLN A 60 -2.07 -2.04 6.11
N SER A 61 -2.49 -1.08 5.29
CA SER A 61 -3.87 -0.61 5.23
C SER A 61 -4.81 -1.70 4.68
N ARG A 62 -4.38 -2.43 3.65
CA ARG A 62 -5.15 -3.55 3.09
C ARG A 62 -5.23 -4.74 4.05
N GLY A 63 -4.15 -5.05 4.77
CA GLY A 63 -4.16 -6.08 5.82
C GLY A 63 -5.15 -5.79 6.96
N MET A 64 -5.27 -4.52 7.38
CA MET A 64 -6.31 -4.11 8.33
C MET A 64 -7.72 -4.26 7.74
N ALA A 65 -7.92 -3.86 6.47
CA ALA A 65 -9.21 -4.01 5.81
C ALA A 65 -9.64 -5.48 5.68
N TYR A 66 -8.73 -6.38 5.31
CA TYR A 66 -9.01 -7.82 5.30
C TYR A 66 -9.32 -8.38 6.69
N SER A 67 -8.64 -7.89 7.73
CA SER A 67 -8.94 -8.27 9.13
C SER A 67 -10.36 -7.87 9.54
N LEU A 68 -10.83 -6.68 9.12
CA LEU A 68 -12.22 -6.23 9.37
C LEU A 68 -13.25 -7.13 8.68
N LEU A 69 -12.91 -7.69 7.52
CA LEU A 69 -13.75 -8.65 6.79
C LEU A 69 -13.54 -10.12 7.24
N ARG A 70 -12.73 -10.36 8.27
CA ARG A 70 -12.35 -11.70 8.75
C ARG A 70 -11.65 -12.59 7.69
N GLN A 71 -11.02 -11.98 6.70
CA GLN A 71 -10.21 -12.66 5.71
C GLN A 71 -8.76 -12.73 6.22
N TYR A 72 -8.54 -13.56 7.23
CA TYR A 72 -7.31 -13.51 8.03
C TYR A 72 -6.09 -13.98 7.25
N GLU A 73 -6.23 -14.92 6.32
CA GLU A 73 -5.13 -15.39 5.46
C GLU A 73 -4.58 -14.24 4.61
N ASN A 74 -5.47 -13.48 3.96
CA ASN A 74 -5.11 -12.30 3.17
C ASN A 74 -4.49 -11.21 4.05
N ALA A 75 -5.01 -11.03 5.27
CA ALA A 75 -4.45 -10.07 6.22
C ALA A 75 -3.03 -10.45 6.66
N VAL A 76 -2.77 -11.73 6.94
CA VAL A 76 -1.43 -12.24 7.32
C VAL A 76 -0.44 -12.04 6.19
N GLU A 77 -0.82 -12.31 4.94
CA GLU A 77 0.03 -12.06 3.77
C GLU A 77 0.43 -10.59 3.68
N ASP A 78 -0.54 -9.68 3.76
CA ASP A 78 -0.31 -8.26 3.64
C ASP A 78 0.51 -7.69 4.80
N PHE A 79 0.24 -8.12 6.04
CA PHE A 79 1.07 -7.72 7.17
C PHE A 79 2.49 -8.26 7.06
N THR A 80 2.67 -9.49 6.55
CA THR A 80 3.99 -10.07 6.31
C THR A 80 4.76 -9.26 5.27
N LYS A 81 4.11 -8.87 4.17
CA LYS A 81 4.74 -8.00 3.17
C LYS A 81 5.06 -6.62 3.75
N ALA A 82 4.16 -6.02 4.52
CA ALA A 82 4.42 -4.75 5.20
C ALA A 82 5.64 -4.81 6.12
N ILE A 83 5.81 -5.90 6.88
CA ILE A 83 7.00 -6.14 7.71
C ILE A 83 8.26 -6.27 6.86
N SER A 84 8.18 -6.92 5.69
CA SER A 84 9.33 -7.03 4.77
C SER A 84 9.80 -5.66 4.23
N PHE A 85 8.89 -4.69 4.08
CA PHE A 85 9.22 -3.32 3.70
C PHE A 85 9.78 -2.50 4.88
N LYS A 86 9.22 -2.69 6.07
CA LYS A 86 9.66 -2.00 7.29
C LYS A 86 9.68 -2.98 8.45
N ALA A 87 10.87 -3.53 8.73
CA ALA A 87 11.06 -4.57 9.74
C ALA A 87 10.61 -4.15 11.15
N ASP A 88 10.64 -2.85 11.49
CA ASP A 88 10.15 -2.30 12.77
C ASP A 88 8.70 -1.76 12.69
N ALA A 89 7.86 -2.37 11.86
CA ALA A 89 6.44 -2.03 11.76
C ALA A 89 5.62 -2.70 12.87
N LYS A 90 5.69 -2.17 14.10
CA LYS A 90 4.95 -2.68 15.27
C LYS A 90 3.47 -2.97 15.00
N LYS A 91 2.78 -2.05 14.30
CA LYS A 91 1.36 -2.21 13.92
C LYS A 91 1.12 -3.43 13.03
N SER A 92 1.99 -3.69 12.05
CA SER A 92 1.86 -4.85 11.16
C SER A 92 2.22 -6.15 11.88
N MET A 93 3.17 -6.13 12.82
CA MET A 93 3.46 -7.30 13.67
C MET A 93 2.28 -7.68 14.56
N VAL A 94 1.66 -6.67 15.21
CA VAL A 94 0.45 -6.85 16.02
C VAL A 94 -0.69 -7.35 15.13
N GLY A 95 -0.93 -6.72 13.98
CA GLY A 95 -1.95 -7.13 13.02
C GLY A 95 -1.78 -8.58 12.56
N ARG A 96 -0.55 -8.99 12.22
CA ARG A 96 -0.23 -10.37 11.85
C ARG A 96 -0.50 -11.35 12.98
N GLY A 97 -0.11 -11.02 14.21
CA GLY A 97 -0.36 -11.87 15.37
C GLY A 97 -1.84 -12.03 15.70
N VAL A 98 -2.65 -10.97 15.51
CA VAL A 98 -4.11 -11.02 15.68
C VAL A 98 -4.77 -11.83 14.57
N ALA A 99 -4.35 -11.64 13.32
CA ALA A 99 -4.90 -12.37 12.19
C ALA A 99 -4.53 -13.86 12.23
N ALA A 100 -3.27 -14.21 12.55
CA ALA A 100 -2.80 -15.60 12.55
C ALA A 100 -3.38 -16.48 13.67
N ARG A 101 -4.05 -15.90 14.66
CA ARG A 101 -4.67 -16.63 15.79
C ARG A 101 -6.19 -16.73 15.69
N SER A 102 -6.79 -16.10 14.68
CA SER A 102 -8.23 -16.00 14.46
C SER A 102 -8.68 -16.95 13.37
#